data_AF-F1LCX4-F1
#
_entry.id   AF-F1LCX4-F1
#
_cell.length_a   1.000
_cell.length_b   1.000
_cell.length_c   1.000
_cell.angle_alpha   90.00
_cell.angle_beta   90.00
_cell.angle_gamma   90.00
#
_symmetry.space_group_name_H-M   'P 1'
#
loop_
_entity.id
_entity.type
_entity.pdbx_description
1 polymer ?
#
loop_
_entity_poly.entity_id
_entity_poly.type
_entity_poly.pdbx_seq_one_letter_code
_entity_poly.pdbx_strand_id
1 'polypeptide(L)'
;MRALKALNYTAFAWDINNRDELHSEYGYIAIKPHTKQVSLTTVMNNGFVTIEEGTLIGKSIKFVLYDVGRISFSRDLPVHGMIREWRLLDSRTFEARLLMETLTHRMQMHTSIIYKKIYPL
;
A
#
# COMPACT_ATOMS: atom_id res chain seq x y z
N MET A 1 -18.19 -19.70 5.98
CA MET A 1 -16.83 -19.12 5.81
C MET A 1 -16.53 -18.23 7.01
N ARG A 2 -15.33 -18.31 7.61
CA ARG A 2 -14.91 -17.41 8.71
C ARG A 2 -13.92 -16.40 8.14
N ALA A 3 -14.19 -15.11 8.31
CA ALA A 3 -13.30 -14.06 7.86
C ALA A 3 -11.93 -14.14 8.57
N LEU A 4 -10.86 -13.78 7.85
CA LEU A 4 -9.56 -13.57 8.46
C LEU A 4 -9.63 -12.36 9.40
N LYS A 5 -8.87 -12.41 10.50
CA LYS A 5 -8.68 -11.23 11.35
C LYS A 5 -7.82 -10.23 10.59
N ALA A 6 -8.36 -9.04 10.34
CA ALA A 6 -7.69 -8.01 9.57
C ALA A 6 -7.98 -6.61 10.12
N LEU A 7 -7.09 -5.67 9.82
CA LEU A 7 -7.29 -4.24 10.01
C LEU A 7 -7.84 -3.64 8.71
N ASN A 8 -8.77 -2.70 8.83
CA ASN A 8 -9.20 -1.90 7.69
C ASN A 8 -8.10 -0.90 7.34
N TYR A 9 -7.84 -0.74 6.05
CA TYR A 9 -6.88 0.20 5.51
C TYR A 9 -7.57 1.11 4.50
N THR A 10 -7.31 2.40 4.61
CA THR A 10 -7.72 3.40 3.62
C THR A 10 -6.61 4.44 3.51
N ALA A 11 -6.27 4.84 2.29
CA ALA A 11 -5.37 5.95 2.04
C ALA A 11 -5.88 6.79 0.87
N PHE A 12 -5.62 8.09 0.96
CA PHE A 12 -6.08 9.09 0.01
C PHE A 12 -4.96 10.09 -0.25
N ALA A 13 -4.87 10.55 -1.49
CA ALA A 13 -3.97 11.61 -1.91
C ALA A 13 -4.75 12.64 -2.72
N TRP A 14 -4.43 13.91 -2.48
CA TRP A 14 -5.04 15.05 -3.15
C TRP A 14 -3.95 15.97 -3.69
N ASP A 15 -4.25 16.69 -4.76
CA ASP A 15 -3.39 17.75 -5.26
C ASP A 15 -3.29 18.87 -4.22
N ILE A 16 -2.10 19.44 -4.09
CA ILE A 16 -1.82 20.44 -3.06
C ILE A 16 -2.48 21.79 -3.34
N ASN A 17 -2.74 22.11 -4.61
CA ASN A 17 -3.21 23.43 -5.02
C ASN A 17 -4.73 23.47 -5.06
N ASN A 18 -5.36 22.53 -5.78
CA ASN A 18 -6.80 22.55 -6.03
C ASN A 18 -7.59 21.53 -5.18
N ARG A 19 -6.89 20.63 -4.48
CA ARG A 19 -7.47 19.55 -3.67
C ARG A 19 -8.30 18.54 -4.45
N ASP A 20 -8.08 18.43 -5.76
CA ASP A 20 -8.62 17.33 -6.54
C ASP A 20 -8.03 16.01 -6.04
N GLU A 21 -8.86 14.97 -5.93
CA GLU A 21 -8.40 13.63 -5.54
C GLU A 21 -7.49 13.06 -6.64
N LEU A 22 -6.27 12.71 -6.27
CA LEU A 22 -5.29 12.09 -7.17
C LEU A 22 -5.36 10.57 -7.11
N HIS A 23 -5.54 10.02 -5.90
CA HIS A 23 -5.52 8.58 -5.68
C HIS A 23 -6.27 8.22 -4.40
N SER A 24 -7.01 7.13 -4.43
CA SER A 24 -7.53 6.48 -3.22
C SER A 24 -7.41 4.98 -3.32
N GLU A 25 -7.05 4.37 -2.19
CA GLU A 25 -6.96 2.93 -2.03
C GLU A 25 -7.65 2.49 -0.74
N TYR A 26 -8.35 1.36 -0.84
CA TYR A 26 -9.09 0.73 0.25
C TYR A 26 -8.66 -0.72 0.35
N GLY A 27 -8.60 -1.26 1.56
CA GLY A 27 -8.04 -2.59 1.73
C GLY A 27 -8.08 -3.15 3.12
N TYR A 28 -7.38 -4.28 3.27
CA TYR A 28 -7.22 -4.99 4.53
C TYR A 28 -5.77 -5.38 4.76
N ILE A 29 -5.32 -5.23 5.99
CA ILE A 29 -4.04 -5.76 6.46
C ILE A 29 -4.32 -7.00 7.31
N ALA A 30 -3.85 -8.16 6.89
CA ALA A 30 -4.02 -9.42 7.62
C ALA A 30 -2.67 -9.99 8.05
N ILE A 31 -2.65 -10.67 9.21
CA ILE A 31 -1.47 -11.38 9.70
C ILE A 31 -1.80 -12.87 9.75
N LYS A 32 -0.92 -13.69 9.17
CA LYS A 32 -1.03 -15.14 9.26
C LYS A 32 -0.79 -15.57 10.73
N PRO A 33 -1.74 -16.30 11.36
CA PRO A 33 -1.66 -16.66 12.78
C PRO A 33 -0.34 -17.33 13.16
N HIS A 34 0.20 -16.96 14.32
CA HIS A 34 1.46 -17.50 14.87
C HIS A 34 2.71 -17.26 14.01
N THR A 35 2.63 -16.34 13.04
CA THR A 35 3.77 -15.93 12.22
C THR A 35 3.92 -14.41 12.22
N LYS A 36 4.95 -13.91 11.53
CA LYS A 36 5.12 -12.49 11.23
C LYS A 36 4.79 -12.15 9.77
N GLN A 37 4.17 -13.09 9.03
CA GLN A 37 3.77 -12.85 7.65
C GLN A 37 2.54 -11.96 7.64
N VAL A 38 2.62 -10.88 6.87
CA VAL A 38 1.58 -9.87 6.72
C VAL A 38 1.20 -9.80 5.25
N SER A 39 -0.09 -9.72 4.96
CA SER A 39 -0.59 -9.36 3.63
C SER A 39 -1.33 -8.04 3.67
N LEU A 40 -1.25 -7.30 2.58
CA LEU A 40 -2.04 -6.12 2.28
C LEU A 40 -2.77 -6.37 0.97
N THR A 41 -4.09 -6.34 1.01
CA THR A 41 -4.91 -6.35 -0.21
C THR A 41 -5.53 -5.00 -0.41
N THR A 42 -5.45 -4.44 -1.62
CA THR A 42 -6.05 -3.14 -1.92
C THR A 42 -6.85 -3.14 -3.22
N VAL A 43 -7.84 -2.25 -3.27
CA VAL A 43 -8.56 -1.84 -4.48
C VAL A 43 -8.42 -0.32 -4.60
N MET A 44 -8.18 0.16 -5.82
CA MET A 44 -7.76 1.54 -6.08
C MET A 44 -8.71 2.24 -7.07
N ASN A 45 -8.85 3.55 -6.95
CA ASN A 45 -9.74 4.35 -7.81
C ASN A 45 -9.31 4.40 -9.30
N ASN A 46 -8.06 4.05 -9.62
CA ASN A 46 -7.57 3.88 -11.00
C ASN A 46 -7.89 2.49 -11.60
N GLY A 47 -8.60 1.64 -10.86
CA GLY A 47 -9.08 0.35 -11.34
C GLY A 47 -8.08 -0.80 -11.18
N PHE A 48 -7.09 -0.64 -10.30
CA PHE A 48 -6.16 -1.71 -9.92
C PHE A 48 -6.59 -2.38 -8.62
N VAL A 49 -6.25 -3.65 -8.51
CA VAL A 49 -6.31 -4.42 -7.27
C VAL A 49 -4.96 -5.07 -7.03
N THR A 50 -4.44 -5.03 -5.81
CA THR A 50 -3.14 -5.64 -5.49
C THR A 50 -3.26 -6.59 -4.31
N ILE A 51 -2.43 -7.63 -4.34
CA ILE A 51 -2.09 -8.48 -3.21
C ILE A 51 -0.59 -8.28 -2.98
N GLU A 52 -0.22 -7.75 -1.83
CA GLU A 52 1.16 -7.53 -1.44
C GLU A 52 1.46 -8.35 -0.16
N GLU A 53 2.60 -9.02 -0.10
CA GLU A 53 2.99 -9.85 1.03
C GLU A 53 4.35 -9.44 1.59
N GLY A 54 4.51 -9.55 2.91
CA GLY A 54 5.73 -9.14 3.60
C GLY A 54 5.90 -9.80 4.95
N THR A 55 7.00 -9.47 5.62
CA THR A 55 7.28 -9.91 7.00
C THR A 55 7.43 -8.69 7.90
N LEU A 56 6.75 -8.70 9.05
CA LEU A 56 6.93 -7.70 10.10
C LEU A 56 8.25 -7.94 10.84
N ILE A 57 9.17 -6.98 10.76
CA ILE A 57 10.47 -6.99 11.44
C ILE A 57 10.57 -5.75 12.31
N GLY A 58 10.54 -5.93 13.63
CA GLY A 58 10.50 -4.82 14.58
C GLY A 58 9.24 -3.98 14.38
N LYS A 59 9.41 -2.74 13.91
CA LYS A 59 8.32 -1.80 13.59
C LYS A 59 8.24 -1.47 12.09
N SER A 60 8.82 -2.34 11.26
CA SER A 60 8.90 -2.17 9.81
C SER A 60 8.29 -3.35 9.08
N ILE A 61 7.65 -3.08 7.95
CA ILE A 61 7.16 -4.09 7.02
C ILE A 61 7.64 -3.68 5.62
N LYS A 62 8.19 -4.64 4.89
CA LYS A 62 8.44 -4.53 3.45
C LYS A 62 7.51 -5.49 2.75
N PHE A 63 6.51 -4.95 2.07
CA PHE A 63 5.64 -5.72 1.19
C PHE A 63 6.24 -5.79 -0.21
N VAL A 64 6.06 -6.93 -0.85
CA VAL A 64 6.37 -7.18 -2.25
C VAL A 64 5.08 -7.59 -2.94
N LEU A 65 4.86 -7.06 -4.15
CA LEU A 65 3.71 -7.45 -4.97
C LEU A 65 3.72 -8.96 -5.21
N TYR A 66 2.65 -9.62 -4.79
CA TYR A 66 2.40 -11.03 -5.07
C TYR A 66 1.53 -11.18 -6.30
N ASP A 67 0.46 -10.39 -6.41
CA ASP A 67 -0.44 -10.40 -7.56
C ASP A 67 -1.09 -9.03 -7.80
N VAL A 68 -1.46 -8.77 -9.05
CA VAL A 68 -2.11 -7.53 -9.48
C VAL A 68 -3.19 -7.81 -10.52
N GLY A 69 -4.39 -7.31 -10.27
CA GLY A 69 -5.47 -7.25 -11.24
C GLY A 69 -5.73 -5.83 -11.70
N ARG A 70 -6.28 -5.68 -12.90
CA ARG A 70 -6.75 -4.40 -13.43
C ARG A 70 -8.05 -4.58 -14.19
N ILE A 71 -8.90 -3.56 -14.16
CA ILE A 71 -10.07 -3.49 -15.04
C ILE A 71 -9.63 -3.26 -16.50
N SER A 72 -10.42 -3.77 -17.45
CA SER A 72 -10.07 -3.81 -18.87
C SER A 72 -9.91 -2.43 -19.52
N PHE A 73 -10.55 -1.40 -18.97
CA PHE A 73 -10.53 -0.03 -19.48
C PHE A 73 -9.73 0.94 -18.61
N SER A 74 -8.97 0.44 -17.63
CA SER A 74 -7.96 1.28 -16.97
C SER A 74 -6.94 1.72 -18.00
N ARG A 75 -6.49 2.99 -17.93
CA ARG A 75 -5.57 3.59 -18.91
C ARG A 75 -4.13 3.59 -18.45
N ASP A 76 -3.86 3.27 -17.19
CA ASP A 76 -2.51 3.30 -16.66
C ASP A 76 -1.66 2.18 -17.26
N LEU A 77 -0.35 2.41 -17.27
CA LEU A 77 0.62 1.41 -17.69
C LEU A 77 0.48 0.15 -16.83
N PRO A 78 0.65 -1.05 -17.42
CA PRO A 78 0.72 -2.27 -16.63
C PRO A 78 1.81 -2.17 -15.56
N VAL A 79 1.41 -2.40 -14.32
CA VAL A 79 2.32 -2.55 -13.19
C VAL A 79 2.88 -3.97 -13.23
N HIS A 80 4.20 -4.10 -13.24
CA HIS A 80 4.90 -5.39 -13.23
C HIS A 80 5.40 -5.76 -11.83
N GLY A 81 5.72 -4.77 -11.01
CA GLY A 81 6.24 -4.98 -9.67
C GLY A 81 5.97 -3.78 -8.76
N MET A 82 5.75 -4.06 -7.49
CA MET A 82 5.67 -3.03 -6.44
C MET A 82 6.42 -3.50 -5.19
N ILE A 83 7.04 -2.54 -4.51
CA ILE A 83 7.62 -2.72 -3.19
C ILE A 83 7.12 -1.59 -2.30
N ARG A 84 6.38 -1.93 -1.24
CA ARG A 84 5.88 -0.97 -0.26
C ARG A 84 6.64 -1.12 1.06
N GLU A 85 7.30 -0.06 1.48
CA GLU A 85 8.08 -0.04 2.71
C GLU A 85 7.41 0.86 3.73
N TRP A 86 7.00 0.27 4.85
CA TRP A 86 6.32 0.94 5.95
C TRP A 86 7.14 0.82 7.21
N ARG A 87 7.37 1.95 7.90
CA ARG A 87 8.16 1.99 9.13
C ARG A 87 7.60 3.00 10.11
N LEU A 88 7.36 2.59 11.35
CA LEU A 88 7.19 3.55 12.44
C LEU A 88 8.57 4.06 12.87
N LEU A 89 8.81 5.34 12.65
CA LEU A 89 10.06 6.00 13.08
C LEU A 89 10.05 6.21 14.59
N ASP A 90 8.88 6.55 15.15
CA ASP A 90 8.63 6.74 16.57
C ASP A 90 7.13 6.47 16.88
N SER A 91 6.64 6.83 18.07
CA SER A 91 5.24 6.61 18.47
C SER A 91 4.22 7.51 17.74
N ARG A 92 4.67 8.54 17.02
CA ARG A 92 3.85 9.55 16.35
C ARG A 92 4.21 9.77 14.88
N THR A 93 5.28 9.18 14.37
CA THR A 93 5.76 9.38 13.00
C THR A 93 5.82 8.06 12.24
N PHE A 94 5.17 8.03 11.07
CA PHE A 94 5.11 6.87 10.19
C PHE A 94 5.66 7.23 8.81
N GLU A 95 6.60 6.43 8.31
CA GLU A 95 7.19 6.54 6.98
C GLU A 95 6.55 5.50 6.06
N ALA A 96 6.10 5.96 4.89
CA ALA A 96 5.63 5.11 3.82
C ALA A 96 6.35 5.44 2.52
N ARG A 97 6.95 4.42 1.91
CA ARG A 97 7.58 4.52 0.60
C ARG A 97 6.99 3.47 -0.31
N LEU A 98 6.78 3.85 -1.57
CA LEU A 98 6.36 2.93 -2.61
C LEU A 98 7.36 3.01 -3.76
N LEU A 99 7.88 1.86 -4.15
CA LEU A 99 8.62 1.67 -5.37
C LEU A 99 7.74 0.89 -6.34
N MET A 100 7.86 1.22 -7.63
CA MET A 100 7.05 0.63 -8.67
C MET A 100 7.90 0.37 -9.91
N GLU A 101 7.61 -0.77 -10.56
CA GLU A 101 8.08 -1.15 -11.88
C GLU A 101 6.88 -1.27 -12.81
N THR A 102 6.98 -0.67 -13.98
CA THR A 102 5.95 -0.70 -15.03
C THR A 102 6.54 -1.26 -16.31
N LEU A 103 5.70 -1.45 -17.33
CA LEU A 103 6.14 -1.99 -18.63
C LEU A 103 7.34 -1.25 -19.23
N THR A 104 7.44 0.06 -19.00
CA THR A 104 8.45 0.92 -19.61
C THR A 104 9.49 1.45 -18.64
N HIS A 105 9.33 1.21 -17.34
CA HIS A 105 10.23 1.74 -16.30
C HIS A 105 10.60 0.67 -15.29
N ARG A 106 11.90 0.49 -15.06
CA ARG A 106 12.43 -0.38 -14.00
C ARG A 106 11.99 0.08 -12.61
N MET A 107 12.10 -0.81 -11.63
CA MET A 107 11.81 -0.53 -10.22
C MET A 107 12.50 0.77 -9.75
N GLN A 108 11.69 1.76 -9.43
CA GLN A 108 12.13 3.07 -8.97
C GLN A 108 11.17 3.63 -7.92
N MET A 109 11.61 4.64 -7.17
CA MET A 109 10.76 5.30 -6.18
C MET A 109 9.60 6.01 -6.88
N HIS A 110 8.38 5.63 -6.50
CA HIS A 110 7.15 6.25 -6.99
C HIS A 110 6.62 7.28 -5.99
N THR A 111 6.57 6.93 -4.68
CA THR A 111 6.20 7.87 -3.61
C THR A 111 7.07 7.70 -2.36
N SER A 112 7.21 8.79 -1.59
CA SER A 112 7.86 8.82 -0.28
C SER A 112 7.15 9.84 0.61
N ILE A 113 6.57 9.37 1.72
CA ILE A 113 5.65 10.14 2.55
C ILE A 113 5.97 9.92 4.03
N ILE A 114 5.93 11.01 4.81
CA ILE A 114 6.04 10.98 6.26
C ILE A 114 4.71 11.48 6.85
N TYR A 115 4.03 10.61 7.58
CA TYR A 115 2.78 10.91 8.26
C TYR A 115 3.02 11.23 9.75
N LYS A 116 2.17 12.11 10.28
CA LYS A 116 2.07 12.36 11.72
C LYS A 116 0.76 11.80 12.24
N LYS A 117 0.82 11.09 13.37
CA LYS A 117 -0.36 10.52 14.02
C LYS A 117 -1.26 11.65 14.54
N ILE A 118 -2.52 11.62 14.13
CA ILE A 118 -3.57 12.56 14.56
C ILE A 118 -4.64 11.91 15.46
N TYR A 119 -4.71 10.57 15.52
CA TYR A 119 -5.69 9.82 16.32
C TYR A 119 -5.22 8.38 16.64
N PRO A 120 -5.66 7.75 17.76
CA PRO A 120 -6.23 8.41 18.94
C PRO A 120 -5.17 9.32 19.56
N LEU A 121 -5.62 10.47 20.07
CA LEU A 121 -4.77 11.46 20.73
C LEU A 121 -4.00 10.84 21.89
#